data_AF-A0A9D4KLB5-F1
#
_entry.id   AF-A0A9D4KLB5-F1
#
_cell.length_a   1.000
_cell.length_b   1.000
_cell.length_c   1.000
_cell.angle_alpha   90.00
_cell.angle_beta   90.00
_cell.angle_gamma   90.00
#
_symmetry.space_group_name_H-M   'P 1'
#
loop_
_entity.id
_entity.type
_entity.pdbx_description
1 polymer ?
#
loop_
_entity_poly.entity_id
_entity_poly.type
_entity_poly.pdbx_seq_one_letter_code
_entity_poly.pdbx_strand_id
1 'polypeptide(L)'
;MRVMKPNMDLMEDMLQWGPDVVILCLGGNDITASCQPRDIGLAILGLCRMVKARGVATVVVAAICGRWVFRDPALTPDQFSRIGNAIAKYVMRYFPVSSMMYVCDRDVHWLRDGVHLSAAGLDEFLNSLRLKLLRILPSKD
;
A
#
# COMPACT_ATOMS: atom_id res chain seq x y z
N MET A 1 0.74 -8.12 -7.16
CA MET A 1 0.39 -7.18 -8.25
C MET A 1 1.35 -5.98 -8.22
N ARG A 2 1.55 -5.28 -9.34
CA ARG A 2 2.38 -4.06 -9.47
C ARG A 2 1.48 -2.87 -9.72
N VAL A 3 1.79 -1.70 -9.19
CA VAL A 3 1.02 -0.47 -9.44
C VAL A 3 1.23 0.05 -10.86
N MET A 4 2.42 -0.16 -11.42
CA MET A 4 2.75 0.24 -12.79
C MET A 4 2.18 -0.73 -13.85
N LYS A 5 1.71 -1.90 -13.41
CA LYS A 5 1.02 -2.89 -14.24
C LYS A 5 -0.08 -3.57 -13.39
N PRO A 6 -1.16 -2.83 -13.06
CA PRO A 6 -2.25 -3.36 -12.26
C PRO A 6 -3.02 -4.43 -13.06
N ASN A 7 -3.62 -5.40 -12.36
CA ASN A 7 -4.59 -6.29 -12.99
C ASN A 7 -5.93 -5.54 -13.05
N MET A 8 -6.21 -4.93 -14.20
CA MET A 8 -7.40 -4.09 -14.38
C MET A 8 -8.68 -4.89 -14.27
N ASP A 9 -8.74 -6.09 -14.85
CA ASP A 9 -9.92 -6.96 -14.84
C ASP A 9 -10.32 -7.32 -13.41
N LEU A 10 -9.35 -7.79 -12.60
CA LEU A 10 -9.61 -8.10 -11.18
C LEU A 10 -10.07 -6.86 -10.40
N MET A 11 -9.51 -5.70 -10.69
CA MET A 11 -9.90 -4.47 -10.01
C MET A 11 -11.31 -4.03 -10.40
N GLU A 12 -11.69 -4.16 -11.67
CA GLU A 12 -13.06 -3.88 -12.11
C GLU A 12 -14.05 -4.86 -11.46
N ASP A 13 -13.74 -6.15 -11.43
CA ASP A 13 -14.56 -7.16 -10.75
C ASP A 13 -14.75 -6.82 -9.28
N MET A 14 -13.69 -6.40 -8.57
CA MET A 14 -13.77 -5.97 -7.17
C MET A 14 -14.63 -4.71 -6.99
N LEU A 15 -14.57 -3.77 -7.91
CA LEU A 15 -15.33 -2.51 -7.83
C LEU A 15 -16.82 -2.69 -8.16
N GLN A 16 -17.19 -3.71 -8.93
CA GLN A 16 -18.60 -4.04 -9.21
C GLN A 16 -19.40 -4.40 -7.95
N TRP A 17 -18.74 -4.82 -6.87
CA TRP A 17 -19.39 -5.05 -5.57
C TRP A 17 -19.88 -3.76 -4.89
N GLY A 18 -19.56 -2.59 -5.43
CA GLY A 18 -19.94 -1.30 -4.86
C GLY A 18 -19.35 -1.04 -3.46
N PRO A 19 -18.03 -1.23 -3.24
CA PRO A 19 -17.46 -1.08 -1.91
C PRO A 19 -17.48 0.38 -1.43
N ASP A 20 -17.87 0.58 -0.17
CA ASP A 20 -17.74 1.89 0.51
C ASP A 20 -16.27 2.28 0.73
N VAL A 21 -15.41 1.27 0.93
CA VAL A 21 -14.00 1.41 1.28
C VAL A 21 -13.15 0.49 0.42
N VAL A 22 -12.12 1.05 -0.22
CA VAL A 22 -11.07 0.29 -0.93
C VAL A 22 -9.72 0.56 -0.30
N ILE A 23 -8.97 -0.51 -0.03
CA ILE A 23 -7.63 -0.45 0.56
C ILE A 23 -6.62 -0.90 -0.49
N LEU A 24 -5.76 0.02 -0.92
CA LEU A 24 -4.72 -0.20 -1.91
C LEU A 24 -3.39 -0.53 -1.22
N CYS A 25 -3.04 -1.81 -1.20
CA CYS A 25 -1.74 -2.32 -0.75
C CYS A 25 -0.84 -2.63 -1.95
N LEU A 26 -0.42 -1.59 -2.69
CA LEU A 26 0.35 -1.72 -3.94
C LEU A 26 1.58 -0.80 -3.95
N GLY A 27 2.48 -1.02 -4.91
CA GLY A 27 3.67 -0.19 -5.13
C GLY A 27 4.97 -0.81 -4.61
N GLY A 28 4.92 -1.63 -3.56
CA GLY A 28 6.13 -2.28 -3.02
C GLY A 28 6.84 -3.19 -4.04
N ASN A 29 6.10 -3.87 -4.91
CA ASN A 29 6.69 -4.72 -5.97
C ASN A 29 7.26 -3.92 -7.16
N ASP A 30 7.03 -2.60 -7.20
CA ASP A 30 7.50 -1.71 -8.25
C ASP A 30 8.82 -1.02 -7.86
N ILE A 31 9.21 -1.12 -6.59
CA ILE A 31 10.47 -0.55 -6.08
C ILE A 31 11.65 -1.35 -6.63
N THR A 32 12.57 -0.63 -7.27
CA THR A 32 13.89 -1.11 -7.72
C THR A 32 14.97 -0.14 -7.24
N ALA A 33 16.24 -0.53 -7.28
CA ALA A 33 17.36 0.31 -6.84
C ALA A 33 17.49 1.62 -7.64
N SER A 34 17.01 1.62 -8.89
CA SER A 34 17.07 2.75 -9.82
C SER A 34 15.73 3.48 -10.01
N CYS A 35 14.64 3.03 -9.38
CA CYS A 35 13.33 3.65 -9.58
C CYS A 35 13.27 5.08 -9.03
N GLN A 36 12.39 5.88 -9.61
CA GLN A 36 12.03 7.18 -9.07
C GLN A 36 10.78 7.04 -8.18
N PRO A 37 10.85 7.38 -6.87
CA PRO A 37 9.71 7.31 -5.97
C PRO A 37 8.48 8.06 -6.48
N ARG A 38 8.71 9.17 -7.21
CA ARG A 38 7.66 10.00 -7.79
C ARG A 38 6.82 9.25 -8.81
N ASP A 39 7.41 8.40 -9.64
CA ASP A 39 6.70 7.72 -10.72
C ASP A 39 5.74 6.66 -10.14
N ILE A 40 6.21 5.90 -9.16
CA ILE A 40 5.38 4.95 -8.41
C ILE A 40 4.27 5.69 -7.64
N GLY A 41 4.61 6.82 -7.00
CA GLY A 41 3.64 7.66 -6.31
C GLY A 41 2.54 8.22 -7.23
N LEU A 42 2.90 8.69 -8.43
CA LEU A 42 1.95 9.14 -9.45
C LEU A 42 1.02 8.02 -9.91
N ALA A 43 1.54 6.81 -10.11
CA ALA A 43 0.73 5.65 -10.47
C ALA A 43 -0.27 5.28 -9.36
N ILE A 44 0.16 5.30 -8.09
CA ILE A 44 -0.74 5.10 -6.94
C ILE A 44 -1.85 6.16 -6.92
N LEU A 45 -1.50 7.44 -7.10
CA LEU A 45 -2.50 8.52 -7.14
C LEU A 45 -3.47 8.36 -8.32
N GLY A 46 -2.99 7.89 -9.47
CA GLY A 46 -3.82 7.56 -10.62
C GLY A 46 -4.87 6.49 -10.28
N LEU A 47 -4.45 5.41 -9.62
CA LEU A 47 -5.36 4.37 -9.15
C LEU A 47 -6.37 4.92 -8.12
N CYS A 48 -5.92 5.70 -7.14
CA CYS A 48 -6.82 6.30 -6.15
C CYS A 48 -7.92 7.14 -6.81
N ARG A 49 -7.56 7.97 -7.80
CA ARG A 49 -8.51 8.80 -8.54
C ARG A 49 -9.48 7.96 -9.36
N MET A 50 -8.99 6.91 -10.01
CA MET A 50 -9.86 5.99 -10.76
C MET A 50 -10.88 5.29 -9.86
N VAL A 51 -10.43 4.76 -8.73
CA VAL A 51 -11.31 4.11 -7.74
C VAL A 51 -12.35 5.08 -7.21
N LYS A 52 -11.95 6.32 -6.88
CA LYS A 52 -12.87 7.40 -6.49
C LYS A 52 -13.88 7.73 -7.58
N ALA A 53 -13.45 7.78 -8.84
CA ALA A 53 -14.32 8.05 -9.99
C ALA A 53 -15.38 6.96 -10.22
N ARG A 54 -15.17 5.75 -9.67
CA ARG A 54 -16.15 4.65 -9.67
C ARG A 54 -17.13 4.71 -8.48
N GLY A 55 -17.15 5.79 -7.71
CA GLY A 55 -18.13 6.02 -6.64
C GLY A 55 -17.71 5.55 -5.26
N VAL A 56 -16.49 5.03 -5.09
CA VAL A 56 -15.99 4.56 -3.78
C VAL A 56 -15.81 5.74 -2.83
N ALA A 57 -16.51 5.70 -1.69
CA ALA A 57 -16.52 6.80 -0.73
C ALA A 57 -15.15 6.99 -0.06
N THR A 58 -14.44 5.92 0.27
CA THR A 58 -13.13 5.98 0.96
C THR A 58 -12.10 5.11 0.25
N VAL A 59 -10.95 5.69 -0.09
CA VAL A 59 -9.79 4.93 -0.57
C VAL A 59 -8.71 5.05 0.49
N VAL A 60 -8.03 3.96 0.84
CA VAL A 60 -6.90 3.96 1.77
C VAL A 60 -5.68 3.39 1.09
N VAL A 61 -4.59 4.14 0.98
CA VAL A 61 -3.30 3.61 0.53
C VAL A 61 -2.57 3.08 1.73
N ALA A 62 -2.29 1.79 1.77
CA ALA A 62 -1.51 1.15 2.82
C ALA A 62 -0.17 0.67 2.25
N ALA A 63 0.91 1.33 2.66
CA ALA A 63 2.27 0.92 2.29
C ALA A 63 2.85 0.03 3.39
N ILE A 64 3.41 -1.13 3.03
CA ILE A 64 4.26 -1.92 3.92
C ILE A 64 5.70 -1.50 3.68
N CYS A 65 6.32 -0.95 4.72
CA CYS A 65 7.73 -0.55 4.75
C CYS A 65 8.50 -1.61 5.54
N GLY A 66 9.59 -2.11 4.96
CA GLY A 66 10.30 -3.30 5.42
C GLY A 66 9.98 -4.50 4.53
N ARG A 67 11.03 -5.20 4.09
CA ARG A 67 11.03 -6.45 3.33
C ARG A 67 12.48 -6.91 3.22
N TRP A 68 12.72 -8.21 3.11
CA TRP A 68 14.08 -8.77 3.13
C TRP A 68 14.52 -9.41 1.83
N VAL A 69 13.57 -9.79 0.97
CA VAL A 69 13.85 -10.43 -0.32
C VAL A 69 13.21 -9.66 -1.46
N PHE A 70 13.99 -9.23 -2.44
CA PHE A 70 13.54 -8.37 -3.54
C PHE A 70 13.63 -9.06 -4.91
N ARG A 71 12.86 -8.56 -5.86
CA ARG A 71 13.01 -8.97 -7.28
C ARG A 71 14.25 -8.37 -7.92
N ASP A 72 14.60 -7.16 -7.50
CA ASP A 72 15.82 -6.48 -7.92
C ASP A 72 16.97 -6.91 -6.97
N PRO A 73 17.99 -7.64 -7.47
CA PRO A 73 19.08 -8.12 -6.63
C PRO A 73 19.99 -7.00 -6.10
N ALA A 74 19.94 -5.80 -6.69
CA ALA A 74 20.71 -4.65 -6.24
C ALA A 74 20.01 -3.85 -5.13
N LEU A 75 18.74 -4.17 -4.83
CA LEU A 75 17.95 -3.44 -3.85
C LEU A 75 18.23 -3.96 -2.44
N THR A 76 18.59 -3.06 -1.52
CA THR A 76 18.77 -3.39 -0.10
C THR A 76 17.51 -3.06 0.72
N PRO A 77 17.34 -3.64 1.92
CA PRO A 77 16.25 -3.27 2.83
C PRO A 77 16.20 -1.78 3.16
N ASP A 78 17.35 -1.16 3.41
CA ASP A 78 17.43 0.27 3.67
C ASP A 78 16.99 1.12 2.48
N GLN A 79 17.39 0.72 1.27
CA GLN A 79 16.96 1.39 0.05
C GLN A 79 15.46 1.23 -0.17
N PHE A 80 14.92 0.01 0.02
CA PHE A 80 13.49 -0.27 -0.08
C PHE A 80 12.70 0.60 0.90
N SER A 81 13.10 0.63 2.16
CA SER A 81 12.45 1.44 3.21
C SER A 81 12.54 2.93 2.91
N ARG A 82 13.71 3.43 2.47
CA ARG A 82 13.89 4.84 2.08
C ARG A 82 13.01 5.23 0.90
N ILE A 83 12.95 4.41 -0.15
CA ILE A 83 12.12 4.64 -1.34
C ILE A 83 10.64 4.55 -0.98
N GLY A 84 10.23 3.52 -0.23
CA GLY A 84 8.86 3.34 0.27
C GLY A 84 8.37 4.54 1.08
N ASN A 85 9.21 5.05 1.98
CA ASN A 85 8.93 6.26 2.74
C ASN A 85 8.77 7.50 1.85
N ALA A 86 9.60 7.63 0.81
CA ALA A 86 9.49 8.73 -0.15
C ALA A 86 8.19 8.66 -0.98
N ILE A 87 7.80 7.45 -1.42
CA ILE A 87 6.51 7.21 -2.09
C ILE A 87 5.36 7.57 -1.15
N ALA A 88 5.37 7.07 0.09
CA ALA A 88 4.33 7.33 1.06
C ALA A 88 4.18 8.84 1.34
N LYS A 89 5.30 9.55 1.55
CA LYS A 89 5.29 11.02 1.70
C LYS A 89 4.71 11.73 0.48
N TYR A 90 5.07 11.28 -0.72
CA TYR A 90 4.53 11.83 -1.96
C TYR A 90 3.02 11.62 -2.04
N VAL A 91 2.53 10.40 -1.82
CA VAL A 91 1.09 10.09 -1.85
C VAL A 91 0.34 10.85 -0.76
N MET A 92 0.85 10.91 0.47
CA MET A 92 0.25 11.66 1.58
C MET A 92 0.11 13.15 1.27
N ARG A 93 1.06 13.75 0.51
CA ARG A 93 0.97 15.16 0.12
C ARG A 93 -0.25 15.45 -0.76
N TYR A 94 -0.64 14.51 -1.62
CA TYR A 94 -1.74 14.69 -2.59
C TYR A 94 -3.01 13.93 -2.21
N PHE A 95 -2.96 13.05 -1.21
CA PHE A 95 -4.06 12.21 -0.74
C PHE A 95 -3.98 11.93 0.79
N PRO A 96 -3.97 12.99 1.64
CA PRO A 96 -3.55 12.90 3.05
C PRO A 96 -4.49 12.12 3.97
N VAL A 97 -5.81 12.32 3.82
CA VAL A 97 -6.84 11.73 4.70
C VAL A 97 -6.90 10.19 4.56
N SER A 98 -6.36 9.70 3.45
CA SER A 98 -6.61 8.39 2.89
C SER A 98 -5.32 7.57 2.76
N SER A 99 -4.29 7.88 3.53
CA SER A 99 -2.99 7.21 3.42
C SER A 99 -2.49 6.73 4.78
N MET A 100 -1.93 5.53 4.78
CA MET A 100 -1.33 4.86 5.92
C MET A 100 0.03 4.27 5.52
N MET A 101 1.01 4.47 6.38
CA MET A 101 2.30 3.82 6.30
C MET A 101 2.38 2.83 7.46
N TYR A 102 2.57 1.55 7.15
CA TYR A 102 2.85 0.52 8.14
C TYR A 102 4.31 0.12 8.01
N VAL A 103 5.09 0.32 9.08
CA VAL A 103 6.50 -0.09 9.13
C VAL A 103 6.56 -1.37 9.95
N CYS A 104 7.04 -2.46 9.34
CA CYS A 104 7.15 -3.75 9.99
C CYS A 104 8.63 -4.12 10.16
N ASP A 105 9.16 -3.93 11.36
CA ASP A 105 10.60 -3.99 11.65
C ASP A 105 11.00 -5.21 12.50
N ARG A 106 10.18 -6.27 12.53
CA ARG A 106 10.47 -7.46 13.34
C ARG A 106 10.51 -8.71 12.47
N ASP A 107 11.58 -9.48 12.59
CA ASP A 107 11.73 -10.77 11.89
C ASP A 107 10.55 -11.72 12.14
N VAL A 108 9.96 -11.69 13.33
CA VAL A 108 8.79 -12.51 13.69
C VAL A 108 7.53 -12.19 12.88
N HIS A 109 7.46 -11.04 12.23
CA HIS A 109 6.32 -10.61 11.42
C HIS A 109 6.40 -11.03 9.95
N TRP A 110 7.50 -11.66 9.54
CA TRP A 110 7.69 -12.14 8.17
C TRP A 110 7.67 -13.67 8.13
N LEU A 111 7.15 -14.23 7.04
CA LEU A 111 7.43 -15.61 6.68
C LEU A 111 8.90 -15.74 6.30
N ARG A 112 9.39 -16.98 6.27
CA ARG A 112 10.78 -17.29 5.89
C ARG A 112 11.18 -16.82 4.49
N ASP A 113 10.20 -16.54 3.63
CA ASP A 113 10.45 -15.99 2.31
C ASP A 113 10.86 -14.51 2.34
N GLY A 114 10.70 -13.81 3.47
CA GLY A 114 11.07 -12.39 3.61
C GLY A 114 10.26 -11.45 2.72
N VAL A 115 9.10 -11.91 2.22
CA VAL A 115 8.19 -11.18 1.30
C VAL A 115 6.78 -11.09 1.84
N HIS A 116 6.28 -12.15 2.49
CA HIS A 116 4.93 -12.24 2.99
C HIS A 116 4.91 -12.12 4.51
N LEU A 117 3.87 -11.49 5.05
CA LEU A 117 3.71 -11.38 6.50
C LEU A 117 3.39 -12.76 7.10
N SER A 118 3.96 -13.03 8.28
CA SER A 118 3.50 -14.12 9.14
C SER A 118 2.09 -13.83 9.68
N ALA A 119 1.44 -14.80 10.32
CA ALA A 119 0.15 -14.57 10.97
C ALA A 119 0.22 -13.40 11.97
N ALA A 120 1.27 -13.36 12.80
CA ALA A 120 1.50 -12.27 13.74
C ALA A 120 1.72 -10.91 13.04
N GLY A 121 2.48 -10.90 11.95
CA GLY A 121 2.67 -9.68 11.15
C GLY A 121 1.40 -9.18 10.48
N LEU A 122 0.57 -10.12 9.99
CA LEU A 122 -0.74 -9.79 9.42
C LEU A 122 -1.68 -9.22 10.47
N ASP A 123 -1.75 -9.81 11.66
CA ASP A 123 -2.58 -9.30 12.76
C ASP A 123 -2.18 -7.88 13.15
N GLU A 124 -0.89 -7.59 13.26
CA GLU A 124 -0.40 -6.25 13.58
C GLU A 124 -0.71 -5.23 12.47
N PHE A 125 -0.52 -5.63 11.21
CA PHE A 125 -0.89 -4.82 10.06
C PHE A 125 -2.39 -4.49 10.04
N LEU A 126 -3.24 -5.50 10.22
CA LEU A 126 -4.69 -5.34 10.24
C LEU A 126 -5.17 -4.51 11.44
N ASN A 127 -4.54 -4.66 12.61
CA ASN A 127 -4.85 -3.81 13.76
C ASN A 127 -4.48 -2.34 13.51
N SER A 128 -3.32 -2.09 12.90
CA SER A 128 -2.90 -0.73 12.50
C SER A 128 -3.88 -0.11 11.50
N LEU A 129 -4.29 -0.90 10.51
CA LEU A 129 -5.28 -0.51 9.52
C LEU A 129 -6.64 -0.22 10.14
N ARG A 130 -7.12 -1.07 11.04
CA ARG A 130 -8.36 -0.87 11.79
C ARG A 130 -8.34 0.45 12.56
N LEU A 131 -7.28 0.72 13.32
CA LEU A 131 -7.16 1.97 14.09
C LEU A 131 -7.17 3.21 13.18
N LYS A 132 -6.59 3.11 11.98
CA LYS A 132 -6.64 4.19 11.00
C LYS A 132 -8.04 4.36 10.41
N LEU A 133 -8.69 3.27 10.03
CA LEU A 133 -10.05 3.28 9.47
C LEU A 133 -11.06 3.87 10.45
N LEU A 134 -10.99 3.52 11.73
CA LEU A 134 -11.86 4.08 12.78
C LEU A 134 -11.77 5.61 12.92
N ARG A 135 -10.68 6.23 12.45
CA ARG A 135 -10.50 7.69 12.47
C ARG A 135 -11.00 8.38 11.21
N ILE A 136 -11.18 7.63 10.12
CA ILE A 136 -11.51 8.17 8.79
C ILE A 136 -12.98 7.88 8.46
N LEU A 137 -13.48 6.72 8.88
CA LEU A 137 -14.86 6.34 8.65
C LEU A 137 -15.76 7.04 9.68
N PRO A 138 -16.86 7.66 9.24
CA PRO A 138 -17.85 8.21 10.17
C PRO A 138 -18.40 7.09 11.06
N SER A 139 -18.67 7.41 12.33
CA SER A 139 -19.48 6.56 13.19
C SER A 139 -20.83 6.34 12.51
N LYS A 140 -21.22 5.07 12.34
CA LYS A 140 -22.60 4.75 11.96
C LYS A 140 -23.45 4.95 13.22
N ASP A 141 -24.18 6.05 13.26
CA ASP A 141 -25.28 6.27 14.21
C ASP A 141 -26.49 5.40 13.81
#